data_AF-A0A960CTE4-F1
#
_entry.id   AF-A0A960CTE4-F1
#
_cell.length_a   1.000
_cell.length_b   1.000
_cell.length_c   1.000
_cell.angle_alpha   90.00
_cell.angle_beta   90.00
_cell.angle_gamma   90.00
#
_symmetry.space_group_name_H-M   'P 1'
#
loop_
_entity.id
_entity.type
_entity.pdbx_description
1 polymer ?
#
loop_
_entity_poly.entity_id
_entity_poly.type
_entity_poly.pdbx_seq_one_letter_code
_entity_poly.pdbx_strand_id
1 'polypeptide(L)'
;MLKQLTKMTPVLFAGAAAAVIAAAPVALADPCVNPDGTACAVIGPGGASGGVPGGPGGEAGPGGASGVIPGGPGGAAGPGGATGAIPGGPSGTAGPGGASGCIPGVGCLNVGG
;
A
#
# COMPACT_ATOMS: atom_id res chain seq x y z
N MET A 1 33.81 -4.06 46.10
CA MET A 1 32.76 -3.45 45.24
C MET A 1 32.63 -4.09 43.85
N LEU A 2 33.62 -4.84 43.34
CA LEU A 2 33.55 -5.47 42.01
C LEU A 2 32.45 -6.54 41.82
N LYS A 3 32.07 -7.26 42.90
CA LYS A 3 31.03 -8.32 42.86
C LYS A 3 29.59 -7.80 42.63
N GLN A 4 29.33 -6.53 42.95
CA GLN A 4 28.03 -5.89 42.71
C GLN A 4 27.89 -5.42 41.25
N LEU A 5 29.02 -5.09 40.60
CA LEU A 5 29.04 -4.60 39.23
C LEU A 5 28.69 -5.70 38.21
N THR A 6 29.11 -6.96 38.48
CA THR A 6 28.83 -8.12 37.63
C THR A 6 27.35 -8.54 37.62
N LYS A 7 26.59 -8.23 38.67
CA LYS A 7 25.15 -8.55 38.75
C LYS A 7 24.25 -7.54 38.03
N MET A 8 24.75 -6.32 37.79
CA MET A 8 24.01 -5.26 37.08
C MET A 8 24.28 -5.26 35.57
N THR A 9 25.37 -5.89 35.12
CA THR A 9 25.71 -6.06 33.70
C THR A 9 24.61 -6.71 32.85
N PRO A 10 23.93 -7.81 33.28
CA PRO A 10 22.87 -8.40 32.47
C PRO A 10 21.62 -7.50 32.37
N VAL A 11 21.36 -6.67 33.38
CA VAL A 11 20.23 -5.73 33.38
C VAL A 11 20.46 -4.59 32.37
N LEU A 12 21.70 -4.09 32.27
CA LEU A 12 22.07 -3.10 31.26
C LEU A 12 22.01 -3.67 29.83
N PHE A 13 22.41 -4.92 29.64
CA PHE A 13 22.32 -5.60 28.33
C PHE A 13 20.87 -5.88 27.91
N ALA A 14 20.01 -6.28 28.86
CA ALA A 14 18.59 -6.49 28.60
C ALA A 14 17.85 -5.16 28.29
N GLY A 15 18.20 -4.07 28.99
CA GLY A 15 17.64 -2.74 28.73
C GLY A 15 18.00 -2.20 27.34
N ALA A 16 19.23 -2.43 26.87
CA ALA A 16 19.66 -2.04 25.53
C ALA A 16 18.90 -2.79 24.42
N ALA A 17 18.65 -4.09 24.59
CA ALA A 17 17.90 -4.90 23.63
C ALA A 17 16.42 -4.46 23.52
N ALA A 18 15.79 -4.06 24.62
CA ALA A 18 14.41 -3.59 24.62
C ALA A 18 14.25 -2.24 23.89
N ALA A 19 15.23 -1.33 24.02
CA ALA A 19 15.24 -0.06 23.29
C ALA A 19 15.41 -0.26 21.77
N VAL A 20 16.18 -1.28 21.36
CA VAL A 20 16.37 -1.61 19.94
C VAL A 20 15.10 -2.21 19.33
N ILE A 21 14.28 -2.97 20.08
CA ILE A 21 13.00 -3.50 19.58
C ILE A 21 11.94 -2.39 19.47
N ALA A 22 11.93 -1.43 20.39
CA ALA A 22 11.05 -0.26 20.31
C ALA A 22 11.44 0.71 19.18
N ALA A 23 12.73 0.80 18.85
CA ALA A 23 13.25 1.59 17.72
C ALA A 23 13.44 0.77 16.44
N ALA A 24 13.15 -0.54 16.44
CA ALA A 24 13.29 -1.42 15.28
C ALA A 24 12.49 -0.95 14.05
N PRO A 25 11.31 -0.31 14.17
CA PRO A 25 10.64 0.27 13.00
C PRO A 25 11.45 1.39 12.34
N VAL A 26 12.35 2.04 13.09
CA VAL A 26 13.10 3.24 12.69
C VAL A 26 14.47 2.90 12.11
N ALA A 27 15.01 1.70 12.37
CA ALA A 27 16.36 1.30 11.94
C ALA A 27 16.40 0.33 10.74
N LEU A 28 15.26 -0.17 10.26
CA LEU A 28 15.14 -1.06 9.08
C LEU A 28 14.57 -0.37 7.84
N ALA A 29 14.31 0.93 7.91
CA ALA A 29 14.01 1.76 6.75
C ALA A 29 14.89 3.00 6.84
N ASP A 30 15.87 3.15 5.96
CA ASP A 30 16.03 4.48 5.37
C ASP A 30 14.60 4.90 5.01
N PRO A 31 14.06 6.03 5.52
CA PRO A 31 12.71 6.41 5.17
C PRO A 31 12.68 6.39 3.65
N CYS A 32 11.89 5.47 3.08
CA CYS A 32 11.79 5.36 1.65
C CYS A 32 11.10 6.66 1.26
N VAL A 33 11.90 7.64 0.83
CA VAL A 33 11.48 8.97 0.45
C VAL A 33 11.72 9.07 -1.05
N ASN A 34 10.66 9.42 -1.74
CA ASN A 34 10.69 9.70 -3.15
C ASN A 34 11.59 10.92 -3.45
N PRO A 35 12.10 11.07 -4.67
CA PRO A 35 12.92 12.24 -5.04
C PRO A 35 12.25 13.60 -4.82
N ASP A 36 10.92 13.65 -4.70
CA ASP A 36 10.12 14.85 -4.42
C ASP A 36 9.88 15.10 -2.92
N GLY A 37 10.43 14.27 -2.03
CA GLY A 37 10.31 14.39 -0.58
C GLY A 37 9.11 13.67 0.03
N THR A 38 8.25 13.02 -0.77
CA THR A 38 7.10 12.26 -0.25
C THR A 38 7.51 10.86 0.24
N ALA A 39 6.73 10.26 1.14
CA ALA A 39 6.98 8.88 1.56
C ALA A 39 6.62 7.89 0.44
N CYS A 40 7.51 6.95 0.12
CA CYS A 40 7.27 5.89 -0.86
C CYS A 40 6.10 4.99 -0.46
N ALA A 41 5.94 4.75 0.84
CA ALA A 41 4.81 4.01 1.40
C ALA A 41 4.45 4.53 2.80
N VAL A 42 3.15 4.66 3.05
CA VAL A 42 2.55 4.97 4.34
C VAL A 42 1.69 3.77 4.75
N ILE A 43 1.91 3.24 5.96
CA ILE A 43 1.15 2.10 6.48
C ILE A 43 0.54 2.50 7.82
N GLY A 44 -0.76 2.30 7.99
CA GLY A 44 -1.48 2.58 9.23
C GLY A 44 -2.73 1.72 9.42
N PRO A 45 -3.44 1.87 10.55
CA PRO A 45 -4.63 1.06 10.84
C PRO A 45 -5.77 1.20 9.81
N GLY A 46 -5.80 2.32 9.08
CA GLY A 46 -6.77 2.58 8.02
C GLY A 46 -6.39 1.98 6.65
N GLY A 47 -5.19 1.39 6.52
CA GLY A 47 -4.69 0.87 5.26
C GLY A 47 -3.23 1.28 4.95
N ALA A 48 -2.81 0.99 3.73
CA ALA A 48 -1.52 1.36 3.18
C ALA A 48 -1.69 2.17 1.90
N SER A 49 -0.81 3.13 1.66
CA SER A 49 -0.70 3.86 0.39
C SER A 49 0.76 3.96 -0.02
N GLY A 50 1.01 4.12 -1.31
CA GLY A 50 2.36 4.32 -1.82
C GLY A 50 2.35 4.77 -3.27
N GLY A 51 3.44 5.39 -3.69
CA GLY A 51 3.57 5.88 -5.04
C GLY A 51 4.97 6.33 -5.38
N VAL A 52 5.25 6.31 -6.68
CA VAL A 52 6.49 6.80 -7.28
C VAL A 52 6.16 8.11 -8.01
N PRO A 53 6.94 9.20 -7.85
CA PRO A 53 6.68 10.45 -8.55
C PRO A 53 6.74 10.25 -10.06
N GLY A 54 5.67 10.68 -10.75
CA GLY A 54 5.52 10.45 -12.18
C GLY A 54 5.31 8.98 -12.59
N GLY A 55 5.24 8.06 -11.61
CA GLY A 55 5.10 6.64 -11.81
C GLY A 55 3.83 6.08 -11.16
N PRO A 56 3.78 4.75 -11.00
CA PRO A 56 2.65 4.05 -10.39
C PRO A 56 2.34 4.54 -8.97
N GLY A 57 1.06 4.56 -8.64
CA GLY A 57 0.59 4.79 -7.28
C GLY A 57 -0.57 3.87 -6.94
N GLY A 58 -0.78 3.61 -5.66
CA GLY A 58 -1.88 2.80 -5.19
C GLY A 58 -2.07 2.84 -3.69
N GLU A 59 -3.27 2.42 -3.29
CA GLU A 59 -3.75 2.50 -1.92
C GLU A 59 -4.63 1.28 -1.65
N ALA A 60 -4.63 0.80 -0.42
CA ALA A 60 -5.47 -0.31 0.02
C ALA A 60 -5.87 -0.14 1.48
N GLY A 61 -7.13 -0.38 1.78
CA GLY A 61 -7.68 -0.35 3.13
C GLY A 61 -8.94 -1.21 3.26
N PRO A 62 -9.64 -1.16 4.40
CA PRO A 62 -10.84 -1.97 4.65
C PRO A 62 -11.96 -1.71 3.63
N GLY A 63 -12.00 -0.52 3.03
CA GLY A 63 -12.98 -0.14 2.00
C GLY A 63 -12.64 -0.64 0.59
N GLY A 64 -11.46 -1.22 0.38
CA GLY A 64 -10.98 -1.63 -0.93
C GLY A 64 -9.59 -1.12 -1.26
N ALA A 65 -9.17 -1.33 -2.50
CA ALA A 65 -7.89 -0.90 -3.04
C ALA A 65 -8.07 -0.18 -4.37
N SER A 66 -7.13 0.71 -4.68
CA SER A 66 -7.05 1.38 -5.97
C SER A 66 -5.59 1.52 -6.42
N GLY A 67 -5.39 1.64 -7.72
CA GLY A 67 -4.08 1.86 -8.28
C GLY A 67 -4.14 2.39 -9.70
N VAL A 68 -3.15 3.19 -10.05
CA VAL A 68 -3.03 3.81 -11.37
C VAL A 68 -1.59 3.82 -11.83
N ILE A 69 -1.41 3.63 -13.14
CA ILE A 69 -0.16 3.87 -13.85
C ILE A 69 -0.37 5.12 -14.72
N PRO A 70 0.43 6.19 -14.59
CA PRO A 70 0.33 7.36 -15.47
C PRO A 70 0.43 6.96 -16.94
N GLY A 71 -0.57 7.34 -17.75
CA GLY A 71 -0.69 6.96 -19.15
C GLY A 71 -1.02 5.47 -19.41
N GLY A 72 -1.08 4.66 -18.36
CA GLY A 72 -1.35 3.24 -18.41
C GLY A 72 -2.65 2.86 -17.70
N PRO A 73 -2.84 1.57 -17.41
CA PRO A 73 -4.04 1.07 -16.76
C PRO A 73 -4.25 1.66 -15.37
N GLY A 74 -5.51 1.73 -14.98
CA GLY A 74 -5.93 2.01 -13.61
C GLY A 74 -7.14 1.18 -13.23
N GLY A 75 -7.37 1.06 -11.94
CA GLY A 75 -8.53 0.35 -11.41
C GLY A 75 -8.69 0.49 -9.91
N ALA A 76 -9.87 0.12 -9.45
CA ALA A 76 -10.19 0.07 -8.04
C ALA A 76 -11.12 -1.10 -7.76
N ALA A 77 -11.03 -1.70 -6.58
CA ALA A 77 -11.88 -2.78 -6.14
C ALA A 77 -12.23 -2.63 -4.66
N GLY A 78 -13.48 -2.89 -4.32
CA GLY A 78 -13.97 -2.90 -2.95
C GLY A 78 -15.22 -3.77 -2.80
N PRO A 79 -15.88 -3.73 -1.64
CA PRO A 79 -17.07 -4.56 -1.37
C PRO A 79 -18.22 -4.34 -2.38
N GLY A 80 -18.30 -3.15 -2.98
CA GLY A 80 -19.30 -2.82 -4.01
C GLY A 80 -18.97 -3.31 -5.42
N GLY A 81 -17.79 -3.89 -5.64
CA GLY A 81 -17.32 -4.32 -6.95
C GLY A 81 -15.96 -3.74 -7.32
N ALA A 82 -15.56 -3.99 -8.57
CA ALA A 82 -14.31 -3.57 -9.16
C ALA A 82 -14.50 -2.82 -10.47
N THR A 83 -13.60 -1.89 -10.74
CA THR A 83 -13.50 -1.10 -11.98
C THR A 83 -12.09 -1.21 -12.51
N GLY A 84 -11.96 -1.15 -13.83
CA GLY A 84 -10.66 -1.08 -14.48
C GLY A 84 -10.77 -0.46 -15.87
N ALA A 85 -9.74 0.28 -16.25
CA ALA A 85 -9.66 0.86 -17.58
C ALA A 85 -8.20 0.95 -18.04
N ILE A 86 -8.02 0.82 -19.35
CA ILE A 86 -6.76 1.09 -20.04
C ILE A 86 -7.00 2.27 -20.97
N PRO A 87 -6.22 3.36 -20.92
CA PRO A 87 -6.32 4.47 -21.86
C PRO A 87 -6.24 3.97 -23.31
N GLY A 88 -7.25 4.32 -24.11
CA GLY A 88 -7.38 3.85 -25.51
C GLY A 88 -7.70 2.35 -25.67
N GLY A 89 -7.83 1.62 -24.57
CA GLY A 89 -8.06 0.18 -24.52
C GLY A 89 -9.36 -0.19 -23.82
N PRO A 90 -9.50 -1.46 -23.40
CA PRO A 90 -10.70 -1.94 -22.77
C PRO A 90 -10.95 -1.30 -21.41
N SER A 91 -12.21 -1.23 -21.03
CA SER A 91 -12.67 -0.80 -19.70
C SER A 91 -13.82 -1.67 -19.23
N GLY A 92 -14.04 -1.71 -17.92
CA GLY A 92 -15.15 -2.45 -17.35
C GLY A 92 -15.36 -2.21 -15.88
N THR A 93 -16.50 -2.67 -15.40
CA THR A 93 -16.94 -2.60 -14.02
C THR A 93 -17.70 -3.87 -13.70
N ALA A 94 -17.54 -4.43 -12.51
CA ALA A 94 -18.30 -5.60 -12.07
C ALA A 94 -18.60 -5.49 -10.58
N GLY A 95 -19.82 -5.78 -10.18
CA GLY A 95 -20.26 -5.77 -8.79
C GLY A 95 -21.48 -6.66 -8.57
N PRO A 96 -22.07 -6.63 -7.36
CA PRO A 96 -23.20 -7.49 -7.00
C PRO A 96 -24.44 -7.35 -7.91
N GLY A 97 -24.64 -6.17 -8.50
CA GLY A 97 -25.75 -5.91 -9.43
C GLY A 97 -25.46 -6.28 -10.89
N GLY A 98 -24.24 -6.73 -11.22
CA GLY A 98 -23.88 -7.04 -12.60
C GLY A 98 -22.52 -6.52 -13.01
N ALA A 99 -22.20 -6.71 -14.28
CA ALA A 99 -20.96 -6.30 -14.92
C ALA A 99 -21.20 -5.60 -16.25
N SER A 100 -20.33 -4.66 -16.55
CA SER A 100 -20.27 -3.90 -17.80
C SER A 100 -18.84 -3.93 -18.31
N GLY A 101 -18.67 -3.94 -19.63
CA GLY A 101 -17.37 -3.79 -20.25
C GLY A 101 -17.47 -3.28 -21.67
N CYS A 102 -16.44 -2.54 -22.08
CA CYS A 102 -16.29 -2.01 -23.43
C CYS A 102 -14.89 -2.33 -23.96
N ILE A 103 -14.82 -2.76 -25.21
CA ILE A 103 -13.57 -2.89 -25.96
C ILE A 103 -13.66 -1.94 -27.16
N PRO A 104 -12.77 -0.92 -27.26
CA PRO A 104 -12.74 -0.02 -28.40
C PRO A 104 -12.61 -0.79 -29.73
N GLY A 105 -13.41 -0.41 -30.72
CA GLY A 105 -13.45 -1.06 -32.03
C GLY A 105 -14.18 -2.40 -32.07
N VAL A 106 -14.64 -2.93 -30.94
CA VAL A 106 -15.41 -4.20 -30.89
C VAL A 106 -16.83 -3.96 -30.38
N GLY A 107 -17.00 -3.25 -29.26
CA GLY A 107 -18.31 -2.94 -28.69
C GLY A 107 -18.36 -3.05 -27.17
N CYS A 108 -19.56 -2.84 -26.62
CA CYS A 108 -19.83 -2.87 -25.19
C CYS A 108 -20.89 -3.93 -24.84
N LEU A 109 -20.76 -4.53 -23.66
CA LEU A 109 -21.70 -5.48 -23.10
C LEU A 109 -22.02 -5.15 -21.64
N ASN A 110 -23.27 -5.37 -21.25
CA ASN A 110 -23.75 -5.27 -19.88
C ASN A 110 -24.50 -6.56 -19.51
N VAL A 111 -24.30 -7.05 -18.29
CA VAL A 111 -24.95 -8.25 -17.74
C VAL A 111 -25.32 -7.98 -16.28
N GLY A 112 -26.60 -8.09 -15.91
CA GLY A 112 -27.11 -7.81 -14.56
C GLY A 112 -27.67 -6.39 -14.41
N GLY A 113 -28.71 -6.24 -13.58
CA GLY A 113 -29.43 -5.00 -13.30
C GLY A 113 -29.92 -4.93 -11.85
#